data_AF-A0A5S3TIJ6-F1
#
_entry.id   AF-A0A5S3TIJ6-F1
#
_cell.length_a   1.000
_cell.length_b   1.000
_cell.length_c   1.000
_cell.angle_alpha   90.00
_cell.angle_beta   90.00
_cell.angle_gamma   90.00
#
_symmetry.space_group_name_H-M   'P 1'
#
loop_
_entity.id
_entity.type
_entity.pdbx_description
1 polymer ?
#
loop_
_entity_poly.entity_id
_entity_poly.type
_entity_poly.pdbx_seq_one_letter_code
_entity_poly.pdbx_strand_id
1 'polypeptide(L)'
;MDIAEFNYAESLFWFIIALCLLVHAFKLGKSDANFRTSLIASIAFVAFGVSDIIEAQTGAWWRPFSLLVFKIGCIVAFLVCFIKYKKIESNRKT
;
A
#
# COMPACT_ATOMS: atom_id res chain seq x y z
N MET A 1 5.90 -22.58 -10.16
CA MET A 1 5.40 -21.21 -9.96
C MET A 1 5.42 -20.50 -11.29
N ASP A 2 4.24 -20.25 -11.84
CA ASP A 2 4.11 -19.32 -12.96
C ASP A 2 4.10 -17.85 -12.46
N ILE A 3 4.10 -16.91 -13.40
CA ILE A 3 4.10 -15.47 -13.09
C ILE A 3 2.81 -15.05 -12.37
N ALA A 4 1.68 -15.69 -12.68
CA ALA A 4 0.39 -15.37 -12.07
C ALA A 4 0.31 -15.85 -10.61
N GLU A 5 0.78 -17.07 -10.30
CA GLU A 5 0.89 -17.62 -8.96
C GLU A 5 1.80 -16.75 -8.07
N PHE A 6 2.90 -16.24 -8.63
CA PHE A 6 3.75 -15.27 -7.96
C PHE A 6 3.01 -13.97 -7.64
N ASN A 7 2.33 -13.38 -8.62
CA ASN A 7 1.55 -12.14 -8.43
C ASN A 7 0.39 -12.32 -7.42
N TYR A 8 -0.24 -13.50 -7.36
CA TYR A 8 -1.22 -13.80 -6.33
C TYR A 8 -0.59 -13.85 -4.93
N ALA A 9 0.59 -14.46 -4.79
CA ALA A 9 1.32 -14.47 -3.52
C ALA A 9 1.74 -13.04 -3.10
N GLU A 10 2.19 -12.20 -4.04
CA GLU A 10 2.46 -10.79 -3.79
C GLU A 10 1.20 -10.03 -3.35
N SER A 11 0.07 -10.24 -4.04
CA SER A 11 -1.20 -9.60 -3.66
C SER A 11 -1.61 -9.93 -2.21
N LEU A 12 -1.45 -11.19 -1.80
CA LEU A 12 -1.72 -11.62 -0.43
C LEU A 12 -0.77 -10.94 0.56
N PHE A 13 0.51 -10.84 0.22
CA PHE A 13 1.50 -10.13 1.03
C PHE A 13 1.11 -8.65 1.23
N TRP A 14 0.70 -7.96 0.17
CA TRP A 14 0.24 -6.57 0.27
C TRP A 14 -1.02 -6.41 1.13
N PHE A 15 -1.97 -7.35 1.04
CA PHE A 15 -3.15 -7.34 1.91
C PHE A 15 -2.82 -7.59 3.39
N ILE A 16 -1.84 -8.45 3.69
CA ILE A 16 -1.35 -8.65 5.06
C ILE A 16 -0.77 -7.35 5.61
N ILE A 17 0.07 -6.64 4.83
CA ILE A 17 0.61 -5.33 5.22
C ILE A 17 -0.51 -4.33 5.44
N ALA A 18 -1.48 -4.26 4.53
CA ALA A 18 -2.62 -3.37 4.66
C ALA A 18 -3.42 -3.62 5.94
N LEU A 19 -3.65 -4.89 6.30
CA LEU A 19 -4.33 -5.29 7.53
C LEU A 19 -3.52 -4.89 8.77
N CYS A 20 -2.21 -5.15 8.77
CA CYS A 20 -1.33 -4.72 9.87
C CYS A 20 -1.38 -3.20 10.08
N LEU A 21 -1.33 -2.41 9.01
CA LEU A 21 -1.43 -0.96 9.07
C LEU A 21 -2.80 -0.47 9.53
N LEU A 22 -3.88 -1.16 9.14
CA LEU A 22 -5.23 -0.86 9.58
C LEU A 22 -5.39 -1.10 11.09
N VAL A 23 -4.92 -2.26 11.57
CA VAL A 23 -4.91 -2.59 13.01
C VAL A 23 -4.05 -1.59 13.77
N HIS A 24 -2.88 -1.23 13.23
CA HIS A 24 -2.02 -0.20 13.81
C HIS A 24 -2.71 1.16 13.91
N ALA A 25 -3.41 1.60 12.85
CA ALA A 25 -4.18 2.83 12.88
C ALA A 25 -5.23 2.82 14.00
N PHE A 26 -6.00 1.74 14.12
CA PHE A 26 -7.00 1.64 15.20
C PHE A 26 -6.39 1.61 16.60
N LYS A 27 -5.20 1.02 16.77
CA LYS A 27 -4.47 1.04 18.05
C LYS A 27 -3.94 2.42 18.44
N LEU A 28 -3.54 3.25 17.47
CA LEU A 28 -3.08 4.62 17.72
C LEU A 28 -4.22 5.55 18.15
N GLY A 29 -5.43 5.35 17.62
CA GLY A 29 -6.59 6.21 17.85
C GLY A 29 -6.58 7.50 17.01
N LYS A 30 -7.75 8.12 16.84
CA LYS A 30 -7.97 9.23 15.88
C LYS A 30 -7.13 10.50 16.17
N SER A 31 -6.70 10.68 17.41
CA SER A 31 -5.94 11.86 17.85
C SER A 31 -4.44 11.76 17.53
N ASP A 32 -3.94 10.57 17.16
CA ASP A 32 -2.53 10.38 16.83
C ASP A 32 -2.22 10.88 15.42
N ALA A 33 -1.11 11.61 15.26
CA ALA A 33 -0.68 12.16 13.98
C ALA A 33 -0.43 11.08 12.90
N ASN A 34 -0.06 9.84 13.30
CA ASN A 34 0.15 8.70 12.40
C ASN A 34 -1.15 7.95 12.06
N PHE A 35 -2.30 8.26 12.70
CA PHE A 35 -3.57 7.59 12.41
C PHE A 35 -3.95 7.71 10.94
N ARG A 36 -4.01 8.95 10.45
CA ARG A 36 -4.37 9.25 9.05
C ARG A 36 -3.36 8.66 8.07
N THR A 37 -2.07 8.77 8.37
CA THR A 37 -1.00 8.23 7.54
C THR A 37 -1.09 6.71 7.44
N SER A 38 -1.33 6.01 8.56
CA SER A 38 -1.48 4.55 8.59
C SER A 38 -2.72 4.09 7.82
N LEU A 39 -3.84 4.82 7.92
CA LEU A 39 -5.07 4.51 7.20
C LEU A 39 -4.90 4.70 5.68
N ILE A 40 -4.30 5.81 5.24
CA ILE A 40 -4.03 6.07 3.82
C ILE A 40 -3.06 5.02 3.26
N ALA A 41 -1.99 4.69 4.01
CA ALA A 41 -1.05 3.65 3.60
C ALA A 41 -1.74 2.28 3.48
N SER A 42 -2.60 1.91 4.43
CA SER A 42 -3.40 0.68 4.37
C SER A 42 -4.22 0.60 3.08
N ILE A 43 -4.96 1.66 2.74
CA ILE A 43 -5.74 1.72 1.50
C ILE A 43 -4.85 1.60 0.26
N ALA A 44 -3.69 2.28 0.24
CA ALA A 44 -2.75 2.20 -0.87
C ALA A 44 -2.17 0.78 -1.04
N PHE A 45 -1.90 0.05 0.05
CA PHE A 45 -1.45 -1.35 -0.02
C PHE A 45 -2.54 -2.29 -0.54
N VAL A 46 -3.80 -2.08 -0.15
CA VAL A 46 -4.93 -2.80 -0.77
C VAL A 46 -5.00 -2.51 -2.26
N ALA A 47 -4.93 -1.25 -2.66
CA ALA A 47 -4.96 -0.86 -4.06
C ALA A 47 -3.82 -1.50 -4.87
N PHE A 48 -2.61 -1.54 -4.32
CA PHE A 48 -1.46 -2.19 -4.95
C PHE A 48 -1.65 -3.71 -5.07
N GLY A 49 -2.15 -4.37 -4.02
CA GLY A 49 -2.49 -5.81 -4.09
C GLY A 49 -3.55 -6.12 -5.14
N VAL A 50 -4.57 -5.27 -5.29
CA VAL A 50 -5.55 -5.39 -6.38
C VAL A 50 -4.88 -5.23 -7.75
N SER A 51 -3.89 -4.34 -7.88
CA SER A 51 -3.14 -4.19 -9.12
C SER A 51 -2.39 -5.47 -9.52
N ASP A 52 -1.89 -6.23 -8.55
CA ASP A 52 -1.18 -7.50 -8.80
C ASP A 52 -2.14 -8.63 -9.18
N ILE A 53 -3.37 -8.63 -8.63
CA ILE A 53 -4.44 -9.54 -9.09
C ILE A 53 -4.78 -9.27 -10.57
N ILE A 54 -4.91 -8.00 -10.95
CA ILE A 54 -5.16 -7.61 -12.35
C ILE A 54 -3.97 -8.02 -13.22
N GLU A 55 -2.74 -7.88 -12.73
CA GLU A 55 -1.54 -8.33 -13.43
C GLU A 55 -1.52 -9.85 -13.65
N ALA A 56 -1.88 -10.63 -12.62
CA ALA A 56 -1.99 -12.08 -12.72
C ALA A 56 -3.02 -12.52 -13.79
N GLN A 57 -4.13 -11.78 -13.92
CA GLN A 57 -5.18 -12.06 -14.90
C GLN A 57 -4.83 -11.61 -16.33
N THR A 58 -4.07 -10.52 -16.46
CA THR A 58 -3.72 -9.92 -17.76
C THR A 58 -2.39 -10.43 -18.32
N GLY A 59 -1.55 -11.03 -17.47
CA GLY A 59 -0.20 -11.48 -17.82
C GLY A 59 0.78 -10.35 -18.10
N ALA A 60 0.41 -9.09 -17.83
CA ALA A 60 1.23 -7.93 -18.15
C ALA A 60 1.03 -6.79 -17.14
N TRP A 61 2.11 -6.36 -16.50
CA TRP A 61 2.14 -5.28 -15.50
C TRP A 61 1.73 -3.88 -16.03
N TRP A 62 1.63 -3.71 -17.35
CA TRP A 62 1.34 -2.43 -18.01
C TRP A 62 0.09 -2.43 -18.90
N ARG A 63 -0.60 -3.58 -19.07
CA ARG A 63 -1.81 -3.68 -19.91
C ARG A 63 -3.04 -4.00 -19.05
N PRO A 64 -4.13 -3.22 -19.17
CA PRO A 64 -4.25 -1.95 -19.89
C PRO A 64 -3.35 -0.85 -19.30
N PHE A 65 -3.03 0.21 -20.06
CA PHE A 65 -2.17 1.31 -19.60
C PHE A 65 -2.65 1.95 -18.28
N SER A 66 -3.95 1.87 -17.99
CA SER A 66 -4.52 2.27 -16.70
C SER A 66 -3.92 1.52 -15.51
N LEU A 67 -3.47 0.28 -15.67
CA LEU A 67 -2.80 -0.51 -14.62
C LEU A 67 -1.46 0.12 -14.24
N LEU A 68 -0.71 0.61 -15.23
CA LEU A 68 0.55 1.31 -14.99
C LEU A 68 0.32 2.60 -14.18
N VAL A 69 -0.65 3.41 -14.60
CA VAL A 69 -1.03 4.65 -13.87
C VAL A 69 -1.48 4.31 -12.45
N PHE A 70 -2.21 3.22 -12.27
CA PHE A 70 -2.68 2.76 -10.97
C PHE A 70 -1.53 2.36 -10.04
N LYS A 71 -0.57 1.56 -10.53
CA LYS A 71 0.64 1.18 -9.77
C LYS A 71 1.49 2.41 -9.42
N ILE A 72 1.70 3.33 -10.35
CA ILE A 72 2.43 4.59 -10.10
C ILE A 72 1.72 5.41 -9.02
N GLY A 73 0.39 5.52 -9.08
CA GLY A 73 -0.40 6.21 -8.06
C GLY A 73 -0.21 5.61 -6.65
N CYS A 74 -0.18 4.28 -6.56
CA CYS A 74 0.10 3.58 -5.29
C CYS A 74 1.52 3.85 -4.79
N ILE A 75 2.53 3.78 -5.66
CA ILE A 75 3.94 4.06 -5.30
C ILE A 75 4.09 5.50 -4.79
N VAL A 76 3.47 6.47 -5.45
CA VAL A 76 3.46 7.87 -4.97
C VAL A 76 2.80 7.98 -3.60
N ALA A 77 1.68 7.29 -3.37
CA ALA A 77 1.04 7.26 -2.07
C ALA A 77 1.95 6.67 -0.98
N PHE A 78 2.68 5.58 -1.27
CA PHE A 78 3.66 5.01 -0.35
C PHE A 78 4.77 6.01 0.02
N LEU A 79 5.34 6.68 -0.98
CA LEU A 79 6.37 7.69 -0.76
C LEU A 79 5.87 8.85 0.10
N VAL A 80 4.69 9.38 -0.20
CA VAL A 80 4.08 10.47 0.59
C VAL A 80 3.81 10.03 2.03
N CYS A 81 3.28 8.82 2.24
CA CYS A 81 3.05 8.28 3.57
C CYS A 81 4.36 8.07 4.34
N PHE A 82 5.41 7.57 3.69
CA PHE A 82 6.72 7.36 4.30
C PHE A 82 7.38 8.69 4.72
N ILE A 83 7.37 9.70 3.85
CA ILE A 83 7.90 11.04 4.17
C ILE A 83 7.13 11.66 5.34
N LYS A 84 5.80 11.56 5.34
CA LYS A 84 4.98 12.04 6.45
C LYS A 84 5.27 11.33 7.76
N TYR A 85 5.39 10.00 7.72
CA TYR A 85 5.74 9.21 8.89
C TYR A 85 7.11 9.64 9.46
N LYS A 86 8.13 9.78 8.61
CA LYS A 86 9.46 10.25 9.04
C LYS A 86 9.44 11.64 9.64
N LYS A 87 8.64 12.55 9.07
CA LYS A 87 8.46 13.90 9.63
C LYS A 87 7.80 13.87 11.01
N ILE A 88 6.75 13.07 11.19
CA ILE A 88 6.07 12.90 12.49
C ILE A 88 7.02 12.27 13.51
N GLU A 89 7.77 11.24 13.11
CA GLU A 89 8.76 10.56 13.96
C GLU A 89 9.87 11.52 14.41
N SER A 90 10.39 12.35 13.49
CA SER A 90 11.40 13.37 13.79
C SER A 90 10.88 14.39 14.81
N ASN A 91 9.65 14.88 14.63
CA ASN A 91 9.03 15.86 15.52
C ASN A 91 8.73 15.31 16.92
N ARG A 92 8.66 13.98 17.11
CA ARG A 92 8.49 13.35 18.43
C ARG A 92 9.80 13.22 19.21
N LYS A 93 10.95 13.27 18.53
CA LYS A 93 12.28 13.14 19.15
C LYS A 93 12.90 14.48 19.55
N THR A 94 12.27 15.58 19.16
CA THR A 94 12.64 16.96 19.51
C THR A 94 11.74 17.42 20.64
#